data_AF-A0A966QBE0-F1
#
_entry.id   AF-A0A966QBE0-F1
#
_cell.length_a   1.000
_cell.length_b   1.000
_cell.length_c   1.000
_cell.angle_alpha   90.00
_cell.angle_beta   90.00
_cell.angle_gamma   90.00
#
_symmetry.space_group_name_H-M   'P 1'
#
loop_
_entity.id
_entity.type
_entity.pdbx_description
1 polymer ?
#
loop_
_entity_poly.entity_id
_entity_poly.type
_entity_poly.pdbx_seq_one_letter_code
_entity_poly.pdbx_strand_id
1 'polypeptide(L)'
;MILPQTKTLLRRPWLTTSLLLVCLALSSFPIWFSNQLHCADWTGEKAEAKTAGEKPITTSNPAIGIAGNLILLSIQNSAPPVWPFVRQTTDFIRTSLPAPLVIALSKSFEGGFQDLGLRELPGEEGAGLGLGLTILSLLALFAAIGSRPWAITPPSPALGIAWLATLISILIYSSKMAIGCPARIILPALMFLIVGFSALPNHSQLVRSRLWRWAAFFAMGSSLLVLILTPSRPLFPQGFMVKLAQKLSLPPSLNERIFNVYEAYGRRARAFSPLLTAVPPGTRILGYTGGVALEAALWKPYGDRSIIFVPPSGLLENPQCPHPELLIASAYTIKKSTGLEPFEWINKTGASIVAQKEIIFLVRIGPELFYLLKLPSSEPAPP
;
A
#
# COMPACT_ATOMS: atom_id res chain seq x y z
N MET A 1 16.57 -31.95 19.40
CA MET A 1 15.47 -32.82 19.86
C MET A 1 14.15 -32.27 19.29
N ILE A 2 13.78 -32.66 18.06
CA ILE A 2 12.76 -31.99 17.23
C ILE A 2 11.37 -32.68 17.31
N LEU A 3 11.26 -33.87 17.91
CA LEU A 3 10.06 -34.73 17.79
C LEU A 3 9.28 -35.07 19.08
N PRO A 4 8.90 -34.14 19.99
CA PRO A 4 7.88 -34.48 20.99
C PRO A 4 6.46 -34.51 20.40
N GLN A 5 6.19 -33.74 19.32
CA GLN A 5 4.84 -33.54 18.79
C GLN A 5 4.48 -34.44 17.59
N THR A 6 5.45 -35.06 16.94
CA THR A 6 5.19 -36.00 15.81
C THR A 6 4.41 -37.22 16.25
N LYS A 7 4.65 -37.72 17.47
CA LYS A 7 3.86 -38.80 18.06
C LYS A 7 2.39 -38.39 18.25
N THR A 8 2.12 -37.14 18.59
CA THR A 8 0.75 -36.62 18.72
C THR A 8 0.10 -36.42 17.36
N LEU A 9 0.87 -35.94 16.38
CA LEU A 9 0.42 -35.78 14.99
C LEU A 9 0.03 -37.13 14.36
N LEU A 10 0.87 -38.15 14.53
CA LEU A 10 0.64 -39.51 14.02
C LEU A 10 -0.45 -40.27 14.78
N ARG A 11 -0.74 -39.89 16.04
CA ARG A 11 -1.79 -40.55 16.86
C ARG A 11 -3.20 -40.12 16.52
N ARG A 12 -3.39 -38.96 15.87
CA ARG A 12 -4.71 -38.43 15.51
C ARG A 12 -4.71 -37.91 14.06
N PRO A 13 -4.45 -38.79 13.07
CA PRO A 13 -4.23 -38.40 11.68
C PRO A 13 -5.40 -37.59 11.11
N TRP A 14 -6.64 -37.93 11.49
CA TRP A 14 -7.83 -37.20 11.04
C TRP A 14 -7.87 -35.77 11.54
N LEU A 15 -7.65 -35.54 12.84
CA LEU A 15 -7.63 -34.19 13.42
C LEU A 15 -6.49 -33.34 12.84
N THR A 16 -5.33 -33.94 12.59
CA THR A 16 -4.22 -33.23 11.96
C THR A 16 -4.49 -32.88 10.51
N THR A 17 -5.09 -33.79 9.75
CA THR A 17 -5.46 -33.53 8.36
C THR A 17 -6.54 -32.46 8.30
N SER A 18 -7.56 -32.52 9.15
CA SER A 18 -8.60 -31.48 9.25
C SER A 18 -8.01 -30.12 9.60
N LEU A 19 -7.12 -30.05 10.59
CA LEU A 19 -6.44 -28.80 10.97
C LEU A 19 -5.59 -28.27 9.81
N LEU A 20 -4.86 -29.14 9.10
CA LEU A 20 -4.04 -28.74 7.96
C LEU A 20 -4.90 -28.23 6.80
N LEU A 21 -6.03 -28.86 6.51
CA LEU A 21 -6.99 -28.39 5.52
C LEU A 21 -7.58 -27.02 5.90
N VAL A 22 -7.93 -26.81 7.17
CA VAL A 22 -8.39 -25.51 7.67
C VAL A 22 -7.29 -24.46 7.54
N CYS A 23 -6.05 -24.79 7.93
CA CYS A 23 -4.91 -23.89 7.77
C CYS A 23 -4.65 -23.55 6.30
N LEU A 24 -4.74 -24.53 5.38
CA LEU A 24 -4.59 -24.29 3.94
C LEU A 24 -5.72 -23.38 3.42
N ALA A 25 -6.97 -23.63 3.79
CA ALA A 25 -8.11 -22.81 3.39
C ALA A 25 -8.03 -21.37 3.93
N LEU A 26 -7.44 -21.15 5.10
CA LEU A 26 -7.22 -19.83 5.70
C LEU A 26 -5.89 -19.19 5.26
N SER A 27 -5.03 -19.91 4.54
CA SER A 27 -3.72 -19.40 4.08
C SER A 27 -3.85 -18.60 2.78
N SER A 28 -2.71 -18.24 2.17
CA SER A 28 -2.67 -17.66 0.82
C SER A 28 -3.01 -18.67 -0.28
N PHE A 29 -3.18 -19.96 0.01
CA PHE A 29 -3.44 -21.01 -0.97
C PHE A 29 -4.67 -20.75 -1.86
N PRO A 30 -5.85 -20.30 -1.36
CA PRO A 30 -6.99 -20.03 -2.24
C PRO A 30 -6.73 -18.91 -3.23
N ILE A 31 -6.02 -17.85 -2.79
CA ILE A 31 -5.63 -16.73 -3.66
C ILE A 31 -4.62 -17.22 -4.70
N TRP A 32 -3.62 -18.00 -4.27
CA TRP A 32 -2.65 -18.60 -5.17
C TRP A 32 -3.34 -19.45 -6.25
N PHE A 33 -4.22 -20.35 -5.84
CA PHE A 33 -4.93 -21.26 -6.74
C PHE A 33 -5.81 -20.49 -7.72
N SER A 34 -6.55 -19.48 -7.24
CA SER A 34 -7.35 -18.59 -8.09
C SER A 34 -6.49 -17.85 -9.11
N ASN A 35 -5.36 -17.26 -8.69
CA ASN A 35 -4.44 -16.57 -9.59
C ASN A 35 -3.87 -17.55 -10.64
N GLN A 36 -3.49 -18.75 -10.22
CA GLN A 36 -2.95 -19.75 -11.14
C GLN A 36 -3.96 -20.16 -12.21
N LEU A 37 -5.25 -20.29 -11.83
CA LEU A 37 -6.34 -20.64 -12.75
C LEU A 37 -6.70 -19.50 -13.70
N HIS A 38 -6.76 -18.25 -13.22
CA HIS A 38 -7.30 -17.12 -13.98
C HIS A 38 -6.25 -16.21 -14.61
N CYS A 39 -5.04 -16.15 -14.05
CA CYS A 39 -3.96 -15.26 -14.48
C CYS A 39 -2.78 -16.01 -15.12
N ALA A 40 -2.77 -17.36 -15.06
CA ALA A 40 -1.68 -18.21 -15.50
C ALA A 40 -0.34 -17.93 -14.78
N ASP A 41 -0.42 -17.39 -13.57
CA ASP A 41 0.69 -17.19 -12.66
C ASP A 41 0.17 -17.16 -11.22
N TRP A 42 1.06 -17.40 -10.26
CA TRP A 42 0.66 -17.56 -8.86
C TRP A 42 0.53 -16.24 -8.10
N THR A 43 1.13 -15.16 -8.60
CA THR A 43 1.17 -13.85 -7.93
C THR A 43 0.00 -12.95 -8.34
N GLY A 44 -0.63 -13.21 -9.49
CA GLY A 44 -1.58 -12.31 -10.16
C GLY A 44 -0.89 -11.27 -11.06
N GLU A 45 0.45 -11.31 -11.17
CA GLU A 45 1.23 -10.29 -11.84
C GLU A 45 0.93 -10.21 -13.35
N LYS A 46 0.61 -11.32 -14.02
CA LYS A 46 0.30 -11.27 -15.46
C LYS A 46 -1.02 -10.57 -15.74
N ALA A 47 -1.95 -10.57 -14.78
CA ALA A 47 -3.19 -9.81 -14.90
C ALA A 47 -2.93 -8.31 -14.71
N GLU A 48 -2.08 -7.95 -13.74
CA GLU A 48 -1.72 -6.54 -13.48
C GLU A 48 -0.84 -5.95 -14.61
N ALA A 49 0.17 -6.70 -15.08
CA ALA A 49 1.09 -6.27 -16.12
C ALA A 49 0.42 -5.94 -17.46
N LYS A 50 -0.76 -6.51 -17.74
CA LYS A 50 -1.56 -6.21 -18.94
C LYS A 50 -2.27 -4.86 -18.88
N THR A 51 -2.38 -4.23 -17.71
CA THR A 51 -3.35 -3.14 -17.51
C THR A 51 -2.80 -1.74 -17.77
N ALA A 52 -1.49 -1.44 -17.63
CA ALA A 52 -0.84 -0.27 -18.24
C ALA A 52 0.59 -0.04 -17.73
N GLY A 53 1.64 -0.48 -18.44
CA GLY A 53 3.02 0.05 -18.30
C GLY A 53 3.63 0.09 -16.88
N GLU A 54 3.03 -0.62 -15.93
CA GLU A 54 3.47 -0.69 -14.54
C GLU A 54 4.62 -1.68 -14.45
N LYS A 55 5.63 -1.32 -13.64
CA LYS A 55 6.79 -2.17 -13.45
C LYS A 55 6.35 -3.45 -12.73
N PRO A 56 6.99 -4.60 -13.05
CA PRO A 56 6.70 -5.85 -12.37
C PRO A 56 6.80 -5.67 -10.85
N ILE A 57 5.82 -6.19 -10.12
CA ILE A 57 5.80 -6.22 -8.66
C ILE A 57 6.76 -7.29 -8.12
N THR A 58 7.30 -8.14 -9.00
CA THR A 58 8.34 -9.11 -8.67
C THR A 58 9.72 -8.73 -9.22
N THR A 59 10.76 -9.14 -8.52
CA THR A 59 12.16 -8.97 -8.98
C THR A 59 12.70 -10.27 -9.55
N SER A 60 13.40 -10.17 -10.68
CA SER A 60 14.15 -11.29 -11.27
C SER A 60 15.46 -11.58 -10.52
N ASN A 61 15.98 -10.62 -9.75
CA ASN A 61 17.23 -10.75 -9.00
C ASN A 61 16.95 -10.84 -7.47
N PRO A 62 17.09 -12.05 -6.87
CA PRO A 62 16.86 -12.28 -5.45
C PRO A 62 17.68 -11.39 -4.51
N ALA A 63 18.94 -11.14 -4.84
CA ALA A 63 19.84 -10.34 -4.00
C ALA A 63 19.41 -8.87 -3.96
N ILE A 64 18.97 -8.33 -5.11
CA ILE A 64 18.44 -6.96 -5.21
C ILE A 64 17.11 -6.85 -4.46
N GLY A 65 16.24 -7.87 -4.57
CA GLY A 65 15.02 -7.94 -3.77
C GLY A 65 15.31 -7.88 -2.28
N ILE A 66 16.21 -8.75 -1.80
CA ILE A 66 16.57 -8.81 -0.38
C ILE A 66 17.14 -7.47 0.08
N ALA A 67 18.10 -6.90 -0.64
CA ALA A 67 18.71 -5.63 -0.29
C ALA A 67 17.69 -4.49 -0.25
N GLY A 68 16.84 -4.37 -1.28
CA GLY A 68 15.83 -3.32 -1.36
C GLY A 68 14.78 -3.43 -0.26
N ASN A 69 14.26 -4.63 0.00
CA ASN A 69 13.29 -4.84 1.08
C ASN A 69 13.90 -4.61 2.45
N LEU A 70 15.15 -5.01 2.71
CA LEU A 70 15.81 -4.71 3.98
C LEU A 70 15.99 -3.21 4.21
N ILE A 71 16.35 -2.46 3.17
CA ILE A 71 16.44 -0.99 3.22
C ILE A 71 15.05 -0.40 3.52
N LEU A 72 14.02 -0.78 2.76
CA LEU A 72 12.66 -0.26 2.95
C LEU A 72 12.08 -0.63 4.31
N LEU A 73 12.25 -1.88 4.77
CA LEU A 73 11.80 -2.32 6.08
C LEU A 73 12.49 -1.53 7.19
N SER A 74 13.79 -1.27 7.06
CA SER A 74 14.53 -0.47 8.04
C SER A 74 14.00 0.95 8.11
N ILE A 75 13.79 1.58 6.95
CA ILE A 75 13.32 2.96 6.84
C ILE A 75 11.87 3.09 7.34
N GLN A 76 10.97 2.25 6.83
CA GLN A 76 9.53 2.33 7.11
C GLN A 76 9.21 1.96 8.56
N ASN A 77 9.91 0.97 9.15
CA ASN A 77 9.74 0.65 10.57
C ASN A 77 10.45 1.65 11.49
N SER A 78 11.39 2.45 10.99
CA SER A 78 12.06 3.51 11.77
C SER A 78 11.45 4.89 11.55
N ALA A 79 10.33 4.99 10.83
CA ALA A 79 9.65 6.25 10.66
C ALA A 79 9.02 6.75 11.98
N PRO A 80 9.31 7.99 12.43
CA PRO A 80 8.60 8.59 13.52
C PRO A 80 7.13 8.87 13.13
N PRO A 81 6.24 9.02 14.13
CA PRO A 81 4.83 9.36 13.90
C PRO A 81 4.61 10.62 13.06
N VAL A 82 5.52 11.59 13.19
CA VAL A 82 5.53 12.83 12.41
C VAL A 82 6.95 13.03 11.87
N TRP A 83 7.09 13.04 10.54
CA TRP A 83 8.37 13.22 9.86
C TRP A 83 8.36 14.47 8.98
N PRO A 84 8.68 15.67 9.51
CA PRO A 84 8.57 16.91 8.73
C PRO A 84 9.60 17.02 7.59
N PHE A 85 10.72 16.29 7.68
CA PHE A 85 11.85 16.39 6.75
C PHE A 85 11.91 15.24 5.73
N VAL A 86 10.78 14.62 5.35
CA VAL A 86 10.77 13.45 4.45
C VAL A 86 11.59 13.65 3.18
N ARG A 87 11.46 14.80 2.51
CA ARG A 87 12.20 15.06 1.26
C ARG A 87 13.70 15.03 1.49
N GLN A 88 14.18 15.80 2.48
CA GLN A 88 15.59 15.86 2.84
C GLN A 88 16.14 14.49 3.25
N THR A 89 15.37 13.73 4.04
CA THR A 89 15.77 12.37 4.44
C THR A 89 15.82 11.41 3.25
N THR A 90 14.83 11.48 2.35
CA THR A 90 14.79 10.65 1.14
C THR A 90 15.99 10.95 0.25
N ASP A 91 16.28 12.23 0.01
CA ASP A 91 17.41 12.66 -0.79
C ASP A 91 18.74 12.23 -0.15
N PHE A 92 18.90 12.42 1.15
CA PHE A 92 20.08 11.98 1.91
C PHE A 92 20.30 10.46 1.82
N ILE A 93 19.27 9.65 2.01
CA ILE A 93 19.39 8.19 1.92
C ILE A 93 19.79 7.80 0.49
N ARG A 94 19.18 8.40 -0.53
CA ARG A 94 19.46 8.06 -1.93
C ARG A 94 20.87 8.46 -2.35
N THR A 95 21.37 9.61 -1.91
CA THR A 95 22.75 10.04 -2.20
C THR A 95 23.79 9.24 -1.41
N SER A 96 23.41 8.69 -0.26
CA SER A 96 24.29 7.83 0.56
C SER A 96 24.39 6.39 0.04
N LEU A 97 23.44 5.94 -0.79
CA LEU A 97 23.49 4.59 -1.38
C LEU A 97 24.43 4.54 -2.59
N PRO A 98 25.15 3.42 -2.81
CA PRO A 98 25.98 3.25 -3.98
C PRO A 98 25.18 3.38 -5.29
N ALA A 99 25.68 4.17 -6.25
CA ALA A 99 24.98 4.42 -7.52
C ALA A 99 24.56 3.14 -8.28
N PRO A 100 25.38 2.07 -8.37
CA PRO A 100 24.97 0.82 -9.01
C PRO A 100 23.76 0.17 -8.33
N LEU A 101 23.70 0.25 -6.99
CA LEU A 101 22.59 -0.29 -6.21
C LEU A 101 21.31 0.52 -6.45
N VAL A 102 21.40 1.86 -6.47
CA VAL A 102 20.25 2.73 -6.75
C VAL A 102 19.68 2.46 -8.15
N ILE A 103 20.53 2.28 -9.16
CA ILE A 103 20.09 1.95 -10.53
C ILE A 103 19.38 0.60 -10.55
N ALA A 104 19.96 -0.43 -9.91
CA ALA A 104 19.37 -1.77 -9.85
C ALA A 104 18.03 -1.76 -9.12
N LEU A 105 17.92 -1.06 -7.99
CA LEU A 105 16.68 -0.90 -7.22
C LEU A 105 15.64 -0.12 -8.01
N SER A 106 16.02 0.98 -8.66
CA SER A 106 15.12 1.80 -9.47
C SER A 106 14.55 1.06 -10.67
N LYS A 107 15.30 0.09 -11.20
CA LYS A 107 14.83 -0.79 -12.28
C LYS A 107 13.88 -1.88 -11.78
N SER A 108 14.14 -2.42 -10.59
CA SER A 108 13.48 -3.63 -10.09
C SER A 108 12.26 -3.37 -9.22
N PHE A 109 12.18 -2.23 -8.52
CA PHE A 109 11.08 -1.92 -7.61
C PHE A 109 9.98 -1.08 -8.24
N GLU A 110 8.76 -1.33 -7.80
CA GLU A 110 7.57 -0.52 -8.05
C GLU A 110 7.84 0.97 -7.69
N GLY A 111 7.36 1.89 -8.52
CA GLY A 111 7.62 3.32 -8.34
C GLY A 111 9.10 3.72 -8.49
N GLY A 112 9.97 2.80 -8.92
CA GLY A 112 11.38 3.04 -9.17
C GLY A 112 12.20 3.40 -7.93
N PHE A 113 11.80 2.93 -6.74
CA PHE A 113 12.52 3.17 -5.49
C PHE A 113 12.74 4.67 -5.18
N GLN A 114 11.88 5.57 -5.70
CA GLN A 114 12.09 7.01 -5.62
C GLN A 114 11.67 7.61 -4.26
N ASP A 115 10.49 7.22 -3.78
CA ASP A 115 9.87 7.81 -2.58
C ASP A 115 10.17 7.05 -1.28
N LEU A 116 10.85 5.89 -1.36
CA LEU A 116 11.17 4.98 -0.24
C LEU A 116 9.96 4.58 0.65
N GLY A 117 8.74 4.88 0.21
CA GLY A 117 7.51 4.75 1.01
C GLY A 117 7.42 5.73 2.19
N LEU A 118 8.26 6.78 2.25
CA LEU A 118 8.25 7.75 3.32
C LEU A 118 7.13 8.79 3.14
N ARG A 119 6.44 9.11 4.23
CA ARG A 119 5.38 10.12 4.30
C ARG A 119 5.54 10.94 5.58
N GLU A 120 5.10 12.19 5.54
CA GLU A 120 5.16 13.08 6.71
C GLU A 120 4.34 12.53 7.88
N LEU A 121 3.24 11.85 7.55
CA LEU A 121 2.44 11.05 8.47
C LEU A 121 2.36 9.63 7.91
N PRO A 122 2.68 8.60 8.70
CA PRO A 122 2.46 7.21 8.28
C PRO A 122 0.99 7.00 7.91
N GLY A 123 0.74 6.54 6.69
CA GLY A 123 -0.60 6.21 6.23
C GLY A 123 -0.88 4.71 6.32
N GLU A 124 -2.15 4.33 6.25
CA GLU A 124 -2.59 2.92 6.20
C GLU A 124 -1.87 2.11 5.12
N GLU A 125 -1.44 2.77 4.05
CA GLU A 125 -0.80 2.15 2.89
C GLU A 125 0.66 1.72 3.14
N GLY A 126 1.34 2.27 4.15
CA GLY A 126 2.77 2.03 4.38
C GLY A 126 3.21 1.91 5.84
N ALA A 127 2.28 1.96 6.80
CA ALA A 127 2.60 1.84 8.22
C ALA A 127 3.13 0.44 8.57
N GLY A 128 4.28 0.40 9.26
CA GLY A 128 4.86 -0.80 9.86
C GLY A 128 4.73 -0.82 11.39
N LEU A 129 5.73 -1.39 12.07
CA LEU A 129 5.81 -1.42 13.54
C LEU A 129 5.91 -0.01 14.16
N GLY A 130 6.57 0.90 13.44
CA GLY A 130 6.88 2.25 13.92
C GLY A 130 8.14 2.33 14.79
N LEU A 131 8.77 3.51 14.81
CA LEU A 131 10.09 3.74 15.39
C LEU A 131 10.25 3.22 16.82
N GLY A 132 9.26 3.50 17.69
CA GLY A 132 9.34 3.12 19.11
C GLY A 132 9.40 1.62 19.32
N LEU A 133 8.52 0.86 18.65
CA LEU A 133 8.50 -0.61 18.75
C LEU A 133 9.73 -1.23 18.08
N THR A 134 10.22 -0.64 17.00
CA THR A 134 11.46 -1.06 16.33
C THR A 134 12.67 -0.91 17.25
N ILE A 135 12.83 0.26 17.89
CA ILE A 135 13.93 0.49 18.86
C ILE A 135 13.83 -0.48 20.02
N LEU A 136 12.65 -0.66 20.61
CA LEU A 136 12.46 -1.61 21.71
C LEU A 136 12.81 -3.03 21.27
N SER A 137 12.36 -3.45 20.09
CA SER A 137 12.69 -4.78 19.55
C SER A 137 14.20 -4.98 19.39
N LEU A 138 14.90 -3.97 18.86
CA LEU A 138 16.37 -4.00 18.73
C LEU A 138 17.06 -4.03 20.09
N LEU A 139 16.62 -3.22 21.06
CA LEU A 139 17.18 -3.22 22.42
C LEU A 139 16.98 -4.56 23.12
N ALA A 140 15.82 -5.20 22.95
CA ALA A 140 15.57 -6.54 23.47
C ALA A 140 16.53 -7.56 22.85
N LEU A 141 16.79 -7.46 21.54
CA LEU A 141 17.75 -8.31 20.84
C LEU A 141 19.19 -8.08 21.34
N PHE A 142 19.63 -6.82 21.46
CA PHE A 142 20.97 -6.49 21.94
C PHE A 142 21.20 -6.90 23.40
N ALA A 143 20.20 -6.73 24.27
CA ALA A 143 20.26 -7.17 25.66
C ALA A 143 20.45 -8.69 25.77
N ALA A 144 19.89 -9.45 24.83
CA ALA A 144 20.06 -10.89 24.75
C ALA A 144 21.45 -11.31 24.26
N ILE A 145 22.02 -10.61 23.27
CA ILE A 145 23.38 -10.88 22.76
C ILE A 145 24.43 -10.71 23.87
N GLY A 146 24.26 -9.71 24.75
CA GLY A 146 25.16 -9.45 25.87
C GLY A 146 25.06 -10.45 27.02
N SER A 147 24.09 -11.36 26.99
CA SER A 147 23.85 -12.33 28.07
C SER A 147 24.54 -13.67 27.79
N ARG A 148 25.21 -14.22 28.80
CA ARG A 148 25.79 -15.58 28.74
C ARG A 148 25.01 -16.53 29.66
N PRO A 149 24.66 -17.74 29.20
CA PRO A 149 24.84 -18.27 27.85
C PRO A 149 23.83 -17.70 26.84
N TRP A 150 24.29 -17.40 25.63
CA TRP A 150 23.41 -17.01 24.51
C TRP A 150 22.73 -18.26 23.94
N ALA A 151 21.70 -18.73 24.66
CA ALA A 151 20.88 -19.86 24.25
C ALA A 151 19.44 -19.36 24.02
N ILE A 152 19.01 -19.35 22.76
CA ILE A 152 17.59 -19.18 22.45
C ILE A 152 16.90 -20.46 22.90
N THR A 153 16.15 -20.38 23.99
CA THR A 153 15.38 -21.50 24.53
C THR A 153 13.91 -21.20 24.29
N PRO A 154 13.38 -21.54 23.10
CA PRO A 154 11.97 -21.29 22.83
C PRO A 154 11.13 -22.05 23.88
N PRO A 155 10.07 -21.43 24.43
CA PRO A 155 9.22 -22.06 25.44
C PRO A 155 8.57 -23.36 24.93
N SER A 156 8.46 -23.53 23.61
CA SER A 156 8.12 -24.80 22.99
C SER A 156 8.85 -24.98 21.65
N PRO A 157 9.12 -26.23 21.22
CA PRO A 157 9.68 -26.51 19.90
C PRO A 157 8.77 -26.01 18.76
N ALA A 158 7.46 -26.02 18.96
CA ALA A 158 6.50 -25.49 18.00
C ALA A 158 6.69 -23.99 17.76
N LEU A 159 6.91 -23.20 18.82
CA LEU A 159 7.18 -21.76 18.69
C LEU A 159 8.52 -21.51 17.99
N GLY A 160 9.55 -22.32 18.27
CA GLY A 160 10.83 -22.25 17.58
C GLY A 160 10.73 -22.51 16.08
N ILE A 161 9.96 -23.54 15.68
CA ILE A 161 9.70 -23.86 14.27
C ILE A 161 8.93 -22.72 13.59
N ALA A 162 7.88 -22.22 14.23
CA ALA A 162 7.08 -21.13 13.68
C ALA A 162 7.90 -19.85 13.51
N TRP A 163 8.82 -19.57 14.43
CA TRP A 163 9.70 -18.41 14.36
C TRP A 163 10.69 -18.54 13.21
N LEU A 164 11.32 -19.71 13.06
CA LEU A 164 12.21 -20.01 11.93
C LEU A 164 11.45 -19.96 10.59
N ALA A 165 10.25 -20.53 10.53
CA ALA A 165 9.40 -20.49 9.34
C ALA A 165 9.08 -19.04 8.96
N THR A 166 8.80 -18.18 9.94
CA THR A 166 8.54 -16.75 9.72
C THR A 166 9.77 -16.04 9.14
N LEU A 167 10.97 -16.30 9.67
CA LEU A 167 12.21 -15.74 9.10
C LEU A 167 12.43 -16.18 7.65
N ILE A 168 12.21 -17.47 7.36
CA ILE A 168 12.31 -18.01 6.00
C ILE A 168 11.27 -17.35 5.09
N SER A 169 10.02 -17.19 5.54
CA SER A 169 8.97 -16.52 4.77
C SER A 169 9.32 -15.07 4.46
N ILE A 170 9.87 -14.32 5.42
CA ILE A 170 10.33 -12.94 5.20
C ILE A 170 11.46 -12.89 4.18
N LEU A 171 12.39 -13.84 4.23
CA LEU A 171 13.49 -13.92 3.27
C LEU A 171 12.99 -14.25 1.86
N ILE A 172 12.08 -15.23 1.73
CA ILE A 172 11.45 -15.59 0.46
C ILE A 172 10.68 -14.40 -0.12
N TYR A 173 9.83 -13.76 0.70
CA TYR A 173 9.13 -12.53 0.33
C TYR A 173 10.11 -11.48 -0.18
N SER A 174 11.17 -11.21 0.60
CA SER A 174 12.14 -10.17 0.27
C SER A 174 12.90 -10.50 -1.02
N SER A 175 13.14 -11.78 -1.31
CA SER A 175 13.81 -12.23 -2.53
C SER A 175 12.96 -12.12 -3.80
N LYS A 176 11.64 -12.04 -3.66
CA LYS A 176 10.70 -12.10 -4.80
C LYS A 176 9.92 -10.82 -5.02
N MET A 177 9.47 -10.17 -3.95
CA MET A 177 8.59 -9.02 -4.03
C MET A 177 9.40 -7.73 -4.11
N ALA A 178 9.00 -6.81 -4.97
CA ALA A 178 9.66 -5.53 -5.19
C ALA A 178 8.67 -4.37 -5.06
N ILE A 179 7.83 -4.45 -4.02
CA ILE A 179 6.73 -3.51 -3.73
C ILE A 179 7.26 -2.35 -2.88
N GLY A 180 6.70 -1.14 -3.06
CA GLY A 180 7.15 0.07 -2.37
C GLY A 180 6.87 0.13 -0.86
N CYS A 181 5.96 -0.70 -0.33
CA CYS A 181 5.50 -0.64 1.07
C CYS A 181 5.60 -1.99 1.83
N PRO A 182 6.79 -2.62 1.89
CA PRO A 182 6.94 -3.95 2.47
C PRO A 182 6.65 -4.00 3.97
N ALA A 183 6.81 -2.90 4.71
CA ALA A 183 6.59 -2.90 6.16
C ALA A 183 5.14 -3.23 6.53
N ARG A 184 4.16 -2.75 5.75
CA ARG A 184 2.75 -3.09 5.95
C ARG A 184 2.47 -4.57 5.66
N ILE A 185 3.01 -5.08 4.56
CA ILE A 185 2.75 -6.44 4.09
C ILE A 185 3.33 -7.47 5.06
N ILE A 186 4.53 -7.21 5.58
CA ILE A 186 5.24 -8.11 6.49
C ILE A 186 4.84 -7.85 7.96
N LEU A 187 4.04 -6.83 8.27
CA LEU A 187 3.67 -6.47 9.65
C LEU A 187 3.18 -7.67 10.49
N PRO A 188 2.27 -8.54 10.00
CA PRO A 188 1.84 -9.71 10.77
C PRO A 188 2.99 -10.67 11.11
N ALA A 189 3.93 -10.86 10.18
CA ALA A 189 5.13 -11.68 10.38
C ALA A 189 6.10 -11.01 11.38
N LEU A 190 6.26 -9.68 11.32
CA LEU A 190 7.05 -8.93 12.30
C LEU A 190 6.50 -9.06 13.73
N MET A 191 5.18 -9.03 13.90
CA MET A 191 4.55 -9.27 15.20
C MET A 191 4.88 -10.66 15.74
N PHE A 192 4.90 -11.68 14.87
CA PHE A 192 5.28 -13.03 15.25
C PHE A 192 6.77 -13.14 15.62
N LEU A 193 7.65 -12.41 14.91
CA LEU A 193 9.07 -12.31 15.29
C LEU A 193 9.27 -11.71 16.68
N ILE A 194 8.48 -10.67 17.03
CA ILE A 194 8.51 -10.04 18.35
C ILE A 194 8.09 -11.03 19.45
N VAL A 195 7.08 -11.87 19.20
CA VAL A 195 6.72 -12.95 20.14
C VAL A 195 7.92 -13.89 20.34
N GLY A 196 8.67 -14.20 19.30
CA GLY A 196 9.91 -14.97 19.42
C GLY A 196 10.98 -14.31 20.30
N PHE A 197 11.04 -12.96 20.35
CA PHE A 197 11.96 -12.25 21.25
C PHE A 197 11.66 -12.48 22.73
N SER A 198 10.44 -12.91 23.08
CA SER A 198 10.13 -13.32 24.46
C SER A 198 10.92 -14.55 24.94
N ALA A 199 11.42 -15.35 24.00
CA ALA A 199 12.27 -16.51 24.28
C ALA A 199 13.76 -16.16 24.44
N LEU A 200 14.14 -14.88 24.27
CA LEU A 200 15.51 -14.45 24.46
C LEU A 200 15.86 -14.40 25.96
N PRO A 201 17.12 -14.72 26.33
CA PRO A 201 17.55 -14.60 27.72
C PRO A 201 17.39 -13.16 28.23
N ASN A 202 17.20 -13.01 29.55
CA ASN A 202 17.00 -11.73 30.25
C ASN A 202 15.78 -10.88 29.81
N HIS A 203 14.98 -11.34 28.85
CA HIS A 203 13.78 -10.61 28.42
C HIS A 203 12.77 -10.43 29.55
N SER A 204 12.63 -11.43 30.44
CA SER A 204 11.75 -11.36 31.60
C SER A 204 12.13 -10.25 32.59
N GLN A 205 13.43 -9.97 32.75
CA GLN A 205 13.91 -8.88 33.59
C GLN A 205 13.67 -7.52 32.91
N LEU A 206 13.96 -7.44 31.61
CA LEU A 206 13.79 -6.24 30.81
C LEU A 206 12.34 -5.74 30.84
N VAL A 207 11.37 -6.62 30.56
CA VAL A 207 9.93 -6.30 30.52
C VAL A 207 9.35 -5.96 31.91
N ARG A 208 9.99 -6.44 32.98
CA ARG A 208 9.60 -6.09 34.37
C ARG A 208 10.10 -4.72 34.80
N SER A 209 11.11 -4.15 34.12
CA SER A 209 11.63 -2.83 34.47
C SER A 209 10.57 -1.74 34.21
N ARG A 210 10.51 -0.74 35.11
CA ARG A 210 9.58 0.39 34.95
C ARG A 210 9.90 1.19 33.68
N LEU A 211 11.19 1.38 33.39
CA LEU A 211 11.64 2.11 32.20
C LEU A 211 11.15 1.45 30.92
N TRP A 212 11.26 0.12 30.80
CA TRP A 212 10.76 -0.61 29.64
C TRP A 212 9.25 -0.48 29.47
N ARG A 213 8.49 -0.61 30.56
CA ARG A 213 7.03 -0.47 30.52
C ARG A 213 6.59 0.92 30.08
N TRP A 214 7.25 1.96 30.60
CA TRP A 214 7.00 3.33 30.16
C TRP A 214 7.41 3.54 28.70
N ALA A 215 8.58 3.06 28.29
CA ALA A 215 9.02 3.16 26.91
C ALA A 215 8.07 2.44 25.94
N ALA A 216 7.61 1.23 26.28
CA ALA A 216 6.60 0.50 25.52
C ALA A 216 5.26 1.23 25.49
N PHE A 217 4.81 1.78 26.62
CA PHE A 217 3.59 2.57 26.69
C PHE A 217 3.66 3.81 25.78
N PHE A 218 4.74 4.58 25.81
CA PHE A 218 4.91 5.74 24.95
C PHE A 218 5.12 5.35 23.48
N ALA A 219 5.84 4.25 23.20
CA ALA A 219 5.99 3.73 21.85
C ALA A 219 4.64 3.36 21.23
N MET A 220 3.81 2.60 21.95
CA MET A 220 2.45 2.27 21.52
C MET A 220 1.56 3.51 21.45
N GLY A 221 1.61 4.38 22.48
CA GLY A 221 0.82 5.61 22.56
C GLY A 221 1.13 6.60 21.43
N SER A 222 2.33 6.58 20.88
CA SER A 222 2.71 7.42 19.75
C SER A 222 1.88 7.15 18.48
N SER A 223 1.33 5.93 18.33
CA SER A 223 0.39 5.59 17.25
C SER A 223 -0.93 6.38 17.33
N LEU A 224 -1.35 6.81 18.52
CA LEU A 224 -2.54 7.65 18.70
C LEU A 224 -2.37 8.99 18.00
N LEU A 225 -1.16 9.55 17.98
CA LEU A 225 -0.89 10.79 17.24
C LEU A 225 -1.14 10.61 15.75
N VAL A 226 -0.70 9.49 15.18
CA VAL A 226 -0.97 9.16 13.78
C VAL A 226 -2.48 9.04 13.55
N LEU A 227 -3.21 8.30 14.39
CA LEU A 227 -4.67 8.14 14.25
C LEU A 227 -5.44 9.46 14.36
N ILE A 228 -4.99 10.37 15.22
CA ILE A 228 -5.58 11.71 15.38
C ILE A 228 -5.30 12.58 14.15
N LEU A 229 -4.06 12.55 13.63
CA LEU A 229 -3.60 13.44 12.56
C LEU A 229 -3.87 12.91 11.15
N THR A 230 -4.21 11.64 10.98
CA THR A 230 -4.34 11.01 9.66
C THR A 230 -5.54 11.59 8.89
N PRO A 231 -5.32 12.20 7.71
CA PRO A 231 -6.39 12.88 6.98
C PRO A 231 -7.36 11.92 6.27
N SER A 232 -6.94 10.68 5.98
CA SER A 232 -7.79 9.69 5.30
C SER A 232 -8.95 9.21 6.16
N ARG A 233 -8.71 9.07 7.47
CA ARG A 233 -9.68 8.61 8.47
C ARG A 233 -9.39 9.27 9.82
N PRO A 234 -9.60 10.59 9.94
CA PRO A 234 -9.26 11.28 11.16
C PRO A 234 -10.17 10.81 12.29
N LEU A 235 -9.60 10.60 13.48
CA LEU A 235 -10.37 10.23 14.67
C LEU A 235 -11.38 11.34 15.04
N PHE A 236 -11.02 12.59 14.78
CA PHE A 236 -11.88 13.76 15.01
C PHE A 236 -12.43 14.33 13.69
N PRO A 237 -13.56 15.05 13.73
CA PRO A 237 -14.08 15.74 12.56
C PRO A 237 -13.04 16.68 11.94
N GLN A 238 -12.97 16.74 10.61
CA GLN A 238 -11.98 17.56 9.89
C GLN A 238 -12.01 19.04 10.32
N GLY A 239 -13.20 19.59 10.55
CA GLY A 239 -13.36 20.97 11.03
C GLY A 239 -12.75 21.22 12.41
N PHE A 240 -12.65 20.21 13.27
CA PHE A 240 -11.93 20.31 14.54
C PHE A 240 -10.43 20.47 14.30
N MET A 241 -9.86 19.65 13.40
CA MET A 241 -8.42 19.70 13.08
C MET A 241 -8.00 21.03 12.45
N VAL A 242 -8.83 21.58 11.55
CA VAL A 242 -8.59 22.91 10.96
C VAL A 242 -8.65 24.01 12.04
N LYS A 243 -9.66 23.99 12.92
CA LYS A 243 -9.76 24.95 14.04
C LYS A 243 -8.59 24.83 15.00
N LEU A 244 -8.11 23.62 15.26
CA LEU A 244 -6.95 23.37 16.11
C LEU A 244 -5.69 23.98 15.48
N ALA A 245 -5.46 23.76 14.19
CA ALA A 245 -4.34 24.34 13.46
C ALA A 245 -4.35 25.89 13.50
N GLN A 246 -5.53 26.50 13.34
CA GLN A 246 -5.72 27.95 13.46
C GLN A 246 -5.41 28.46 14.87
N LYS A 247 -5.80 27.74 15.93
CA LYS A 247 -5.52 28.11 17.32
C LYS A 247 -4.06 27.97 17.72
N LEU A 248 -3.32 27.06 17.09
CA LEU A 248 -1.91 26.82 17.38
C LEU A 248 -0.97 27.86 16.74
N SER A 249 -1.52 28.89 16.05
CA SER A 249 -0.74 29.97 15.41
C SER A 249 0.39 29.46 14.51
N LEU A 250 0.13 28.37 13.78
CA LEU A 250 1.09 27.80 12.84
C LEU A 250 1.40 28.77 11.69
N PRO A 251 2.56 28.62 11.01
CA PRO A 251 2.88 29.43 9.84
C PRO A 251 1.77 29.40 8.78
N PRO A 252 1.48 30.52 8.07
CA PRO A 252 0.38 30.59 7.11
C PRO A 252 0.41 29.48 6.05
N SER A 253 1.60 29.19 5.51
CA SER A 253 1.79 28.14 4.51
C SER A 253 1.47 26.73 5.03
N LEU A 254 1.72 26.46 6.31
CA LEU A 254 1.40 25.18 6.94
C LEU A 254 -0.10 25.07 7.20
N ASN A 255 -0.75 26.16 7.63
CA ASN A 255 -2.20 26.20 7.81
C ASN A 255 -2.96 25.97 6.50
N GLU A 256 -2.56 26.64 5.42
CA GLU A 256 -3.14 26.42 4.08
C GLU A 256 -2.94 24.98 3.62
N ARG A 257 -1.74 24.43 3.82
CA ARG A 257 -1.45 23.05 3.47
C ARG A 257 -2.32 22.06 4.25
N ILE A 258 -2.47 22.25 5.57
CA ILE A 258 -3.35 21.42 6.41
C ILE A 258 -4.78 21.49 5.89
N PHE A 259 -5.30 22.69 5.65
CA PHE A 259 -6.64 22.91 5.13
C PHE A 259 -6.85 22.16 3.79
N ASN A 260 -5.96 22.37 2.83
CA ASN A 260 -6.02 21.74 1.51
C ASN A 260 -5.95 20.21 1.59
N VAL A 261 -5.13 19.66 2.49
CA VAL A 261 -5.02 18.20 2.69
C VAL A 261 -6.33 17.65 3.24
N TYR A 262 -6.86 18.23 4.32
CA TYR A 262 -8.11 17.75 4.91
C TYR A 262 -9.30 17.90 3.97
N GLU A 263 -9.37 19.00 3.20
CA GLU A 263 -10.43 19.23 2.21
C GLU A 263 -10.35 18.21 1.05
N ALA A 264 -9.16 17.98 0.49
CA ALA A 264 -8.96 16.99 -0.58
C ALA A 264 -9.38 15.59 -0.14
N TYR A 265 -8.95 15.16 1.05
CA TYR A 265 -9.34 13.85 1.60
C TYR A 265 -10.83 13.79 1.95
N GLY A 266 -11.42 14.86 2.48
CA GLY A 266 -12.85 14.93 2.79
C GLY A 266 -13.75 14.82 1.56
N ARG A 267 -13.29 15.34 0.41
CA ARG A 267 -14.01 15.26 -0.86
C ARG A 267 -13.69 14.00 -1.67
N ARG A 268 -12.66 13.23 -1.32
CA ARG A 268 -12.19 12.07 -2.10
C ARG A 268 -13.31 11.07 -2.44
N ALA A 269 -14.22 10.82 -1.51
CA ALA A 269 -15.33 9.89 -1.70
C ALA A 269 -16.44 10.40 -2.66
N ARG A 270 -16.37 11.68 -3.06
CA ARG A 270 -17.30 12.41 -3.95
C ARG A 270 -16.52 13.26 -4.96
N ALA A 271 -15.29 12.87 -5.29
CA ALA A 271 -14.39 13.69 -6.10
C ALA A 271 -14.99 14.07 -7.47
N PHE A 272 -15.74 13.14 -8.06
CA PHE A 272 -16.38 13.32 -9.37
C PHE A 272 -17.77 13.95 -9.31
N SER A 273 -18.30 14.33 -8.14
CA SER A 273 -19.64 14.93 -8.05
C SER A 273 -19.88 16.09 -9.03
N PRO A 274 -18.93 17.01 -9.29
CA PRO A 274 -19.13 18.08 -10.27
C PRO A 274 -19.24 17.60 -11.73
N LEU A 275 -18.63 16.46 -12.08
CA LEU A 275 -18.77 15.88 -13.42
C LEU A 275 -20.06 15.06 -13.51
N LEU A 276 -20.41 14.36 -12.43
CA LEU A 276 -21.61 13.52 -12.37
C LEU A 276 -22.92 14.32 -12.42
N THR A 277 -22.92 15.62 -12.10
CA THR A 277 -24.09 16.49 -12.29
C THR A 277 -24.41 16.74 -13.77
N ALA A 278 -23.43 16.58 -14.66
CA ALA A 278 -23.63 16.70 -16.11
C ALA A 278 -24.01 15.37 -16.79
N VAL A 279 -24.03 14.26 -16.04
CA VAL A 279 -24.45 12.96 -16.54
C VAL A 279 -25.99 12.89 -16.56
N PRO A 280 -26.62 12.49 -17.68
CA PRO A 280 -28.06 12.34 -17.77
C PRO A 280 -28.63 11.40 -16.69
N PRO A 281 -29.82 11.69 -16.15
CA PRO A 281 -30.47 10.79 -15.20
C PRO A 281 -30.77 9.44 -15.89
N GLY A 282 -30.48 8.34 -15.18
CA GLY A 282 -30.71 6.98 -15.69
C GLY A 282 -29.54 6.33 -16.43
N THR A 283 -28.42 7.03 -16.64
CA THR A 283 -27.20 6.40 -17.18
C THR A 283 -26.68 5.33 -16.21
N ARG A 284 -26.77 4.06 -16.61
CA ARG A 284 -26.27 2.91 -15.83
C ARG A 284 -24.83 2.54 -16.15
N ILE A 285 -24.37 2.73 -17.39
CA ILE A 285 -23.03 2.31 -17.81
C ILE A 285 -22.18 3.57 -18.03
N LEU A 286 -21.03 3.64 -17.37
CA LEU A 286 -20.09 4.75 -17.49
C LEU A 286 -18.68 4.21 -17.75
N GLY A 287 -18.02 4.75 -18.77
CA GLY A 287 -16.62 4.46 -19.04
C GLY A 287 -15.70 5.22 -18.09
N TYR A 288 -14.58 4.62 -17.75
CA TYR A 288 -13.50 5.26 -17.01
C TYR A 288 -12.15 4.90 -17.64
N THR A 289 -11.32 5.90 -17.97
CA THR A 289 -10.01 5.63 -18.59
C THR A 289 -8.92 5.26 -17.61
N GLY A 290 -9.21 5.25 -16.31
CA GLY A 290 -8.20 5.14 -15.27
C GLY A 290 -7.70 6.51 -14.81
N GLY A 291 -6.82 6.46 -13.83
CA GLY A 291 -6.36 7.63 -13.08
C GLY A 291 -6.16 7.26 -11.63
N VAL A 292 -5.73 8.23 -10.82
CA VAL A 292 -5.45 7.98 -9.39
C VAL A 292 -6.68 7.38 -8.71
N ALA A 293 -6.47 6.37 -7.84
CA ALA A 293 -7.47 5.50 -7.19
C ALA A 293 -8.73 6.21 -6.62
N LEU A 294 -9.57 6.70 -7.54
CA LEU A 294 -10.78 7.49 -7.35
C LEU A 294 -11.99 6.82 -7.98
N GLU A 295 -11.78 5.72 -8.72
CA GLU A 295 -12.85 4.96 -9.36
C GLU A 295 -13.98 4.66 -8.37
N ALA A 296 -13.65 4.29 -7.12
CA ALA A 296 -14.61 4.03 -6.06
C ALA A 296 -15.63 5.17 -5.80
N ALA A 297 -15.31 6.42 -6.16
CA ALA A 297 -16.25 7.54 -6.07
C ALA A 297 -17.33 7.52 -7.16
N LEU A 298 -17.09 6.86 -8.30
CA LEU A 298 -18.04 6.71 -9.40
C LEU A 298 -19.13 5.67 -9.12
N TRP A 299 -18.82 4.69 -8.26
CA TRP A 299 -19.74 3.65 -7.84
C TRP A 299 -20.87 4.14 -6.94
N LYS A 300 -20.93 5.44 -6.61
CA LYS A 300 -21.97 6.00 -5.74
C LYS A 300 -23.06 6.71 -6.56
N PRO A 301 -24.35 6.53 -6.19
CA PRO A 301 -24.88 5.54 -5.24
C PRO A 301 -24.66 4.08 -5.68
N TYR A 302 -24.40 3.19 -4.72
CA TYR A 302 -24.04 1.79 -4.98
C TYR A 302 -25.21 1.02 -5.59
N GLY A 303 -24.94 0.23 -6.64
CA GLY A 303 -25.93 -0.60 -7.33
C GLY A 303 -26.62 0.07 -8.52
N ASP A 304 -26.49 1.40 -8.66
CA ASP A 304 -27.16 2.14 -9.74
C ASP A 304 -26.35 2.18 -11.04
N ARG A 305 -25.03 1.94 -10.96
CA ARG A 305 -24.09 2.10 -12.07
C ARG A 305 -23.08 0.96 -12.16
N SER A 306 -22.69 0.66 -13.40
CA SER A 306 -21.58 -0.21 -13.76
C SER A 306 -20.48 0.64 -14.39
N ILE A 307 -19.27 0.54 -13.85
CA ILE A 307 -18.11 1.28 -14.35
C ILE A 307 -17.28 0.33 -15.21
N ILE A 308 -17.08 0.69 -16.47
CA ILE A 308 -16.30 -0.10 -17.41
C ILE A 308 -14.97 0.61 -17.65
N PHE A 309 -13.87 -0.11 -17.46
CA PHE A 309 -12.55 0.42 -17.77
C PHE A 309 -12.35 0.48 -19.29
N VAL A 310 -11.98 1.65 -19.81
CA VAL A 310 -11.74 1.88 -21.25
C VAL A 310 -10.31 2.39 -21.44
N PRO A 311 -9.37 1.54 -21.89
CA PRO A 311 -7.98 1.97 -22.10
C PRO A 311 -7.88 3.02 -23.22
N PRO A 312 -7.24 4.19 -23.01
CA PRO A 312 -7.18 5.24 -24.03
C PRO A 312 -6.50 4.84 -25.34
N SER A 313 -5.49 3.97 -25.28
CA SER A 313 -4.81 3.42 -26.45
C SER A 313 -5.73 2.46 -27.22
N GLY A 314 -6.43 1.57 -26.51
CA GLY A 314 -7.35 0.62 -27.12
C GLY A 314 -8.49 1.29 -27.88
N LEU A 315 -8.99 2.43 -27.40
CA LEU A 315 -10.03 3.20 -28.11
C LEU A 315 -9.52 3.83 -29.42
N LEU A 316 -8.23 4.20 -29.49
CA LEU A 316 -7.63 4.68 -30.73
C LEU A 316 -7.35 3.54 -31.72
N GLU A 317 -6.88 2.40 -31.22
CA GLU A 317 -6.51 1.24 -32.04
C GLU A 317 -7.76 0.55 -32.62
N ASN A 318 -8.84 0.48 -31.85
CA ASN A 318 -10.09 -0.13 -32.28
C ASN A 318 -11.32 0.70 -31.88
N PRO A 319 -11.66 1.74 -32.66
CA PRO A 319 -12.81 2.62 -32.39
C PRO A 319 -14.17 1.91 -32.46
N GLN A 320 -14.24 0.73 -33.08
CA GLN A 320 -15.48 -0.04 -33.22
C GLN A 320 -15.72 -1.02 -32.08
N CYS A 321 -14.77 -1.16 -31.15
CA CYS A 321 -14.96 -1.99 -29.97
C CYS A 321 -16.13 -1.43 -29.13
N PRO A 322 -17.07 -2.27 -28.65
CA PRO A 322 -18.19 -1.79 -27.84
C PRO A 322 -17.70 -1.01 -26.63
N HIS A 323 -18.16 0.23 -26.48
CA HIS A 323 -17.77 1.10 -25.39
C HIS A 323 -18.98 1.86 -24.82
N PRO A 324 -18.91 2.33 -23.56
CA PRO A 324 -19.93 3.20 -23.00
C PRO A 324 -20.10 4.50 -23.81
N GLU A 325 -21.32 5.04 -23.87
CA GLU A 325 -21.59 6.32 -24.52
C GLU A 325 -20.87 7.49 -23.81
N LEU A 326 -20.83 7.44 -22.48
CA LEU A 326 -20.18 8.45 -21.64
C LEU A 326 -18.90 7.88 -21.02
N LEU A 327 -17.85 8.70 -21.03
CA LEU A 327 -16.53 8.33 -20.56
C LEU A 327 -15.97 9.44 -19.67
N ILE A 328 -15.55 9.09 -18.45
CA ILE A 328 -14.73 9.96 -17.61
C ILE A 328 -13.26 9.67 -17.91
N ALA A 329 -12.57 10.67 -18.42
CA ALA A 329 -11.19 10.54 -18.86
C ALA A 329 -10.23 11.44 -18.08
N SER A 330 -9.15 10.84 -17.57
CA SER A 330 -8.01 11.56 -16.97
C SER A 330 -7.08 12.10 -18.06
N ALA A 331 -6.74 13.39 -17.97
CA ALA A 331 -5.72 13.99 -18.82
C ALA A 331 -4.35 13.30 -18.68
N TYR A 332 -3.98 12.96 -17.44
CA TYR A 332 -2.72 12.28 -17.14
C TYR A 332 -2.67 10.89 -17.77
N THR A 333 -3.74 10.10 -17.62
CA THR A 333 -3.79 8.73 -18.14
C THR A 333 -3.79 8.71 -19.66
N ILE A 334 -4.48 9.66 -20.32
CA ILE A 334 -4.42 9.82 -21.77
C ILE A 334 -2.97 10.05 -22.19
N LYS A 335 -2.31 11.08 -21.66
CA LYS A 335 -0.93 11.43 -22.03
C LYS A 335 0.05 10.30 -21.75
N LYS A 336 -0.10 9.61 -20.61
CA LYS A 336 0.77 8.49 -20.23
C LYS A 336 0.61 7.28 -21.15
N SER A 337 -0.62 6.96 -21.57
CA SER A 337 -0.91 5.74 -22.34
C SER A 337 -0.73 5.92 -23.85
N THR A 338 -1.01 7.10 -24.39
CA THR A 338 -0.96 7.35 -25.84
C THR A 338 0.19 8.26 -26.28
N GLY A 339 0.81 8.99 -25.34
CA GLY A 339 1.79 10.03 -25.65
C GLY A 339 1.20 11.32 -26.23
N LEU A 340 -0.11 11.38 -26.45
CA LEU A 340 -0.80 12.52 -27.04
C LEU A 340 -1.26 13.51 -25.96
N GLU A 341 -1.38 14.78 -26.34
CA GLU A 341 -2.08 15.75 -25.49
C GLU A 341 -3.59 15.44 -25.45
N PRO A 342 -4.28 15.69 -24.32
CA PRO A 342 -5.68 15.29 -24.15
C PRO A 342 -6.61 15.78 -25.25
N PHE A 343 -6.48 17.04 -25.68
CA PHE A 343 -7.30 17.60 -26.77
C PHE A 343 -7.06 16.92 -28.12
N GLU A 344 -5.81 16.55 -28.42
CA GLU A 344 -5.49 15.83 -29.65
C GLU A 344 -6.12 14.44 -29.65
N TRP A 345 -6.07 13.76 -28.50
CA TRP A 345 -6.70 12.45 -28.31
C TRP A 345 -8.23 12.52 -28.43
N ILE A 346 -8.86 13.52 -27.81
CA ILE A 346 -10.32 13.76 -27.90
C ILE A 346 -10.74 13.99 -29.36
N ASN A 347 -9.98 14.80 -30.11
CA ASN A 347 -10.25 15.05 -31.52
C ASN A 347 -10.11 13.79 -32.38
N LYS A 348 -9.05 12.99 -32.15
CA LYS A 348 -8.82 11.74 -32.89
C LYS A 348 -9.88 10.66 -32.62
N THR A 349 -10.43 10.64 -31.41
CA THR A 349 -11.52 9.72 -31.04
C THR A 349 -12.90 10.20 -31.49
N GLY A 350 -13.01 11.42 -32.02
CA GLY A 350 -14.30 12.03 -32.37
C GLY A 350 -15.19 12.30 -31.16
N ALA A 351 -14.62 12.31 -29.95
CA ALA A 351 -15.35 12.51 -28.72
C ALA A 351 -15.72 13.98 -28.54
N SER A 352 -16.89 14.24 -27.93
CA SER A 352 -17.32 15.59 -27.56
C SER A 352 -17.16 15.82 -26.06
N ILE A 353 -16.68 17.01 -25.68
CA ILE A 353 -16.51 17.37 -24.28
C ILE A 353 -17.86 17.83 -23.73
N VAL A 354 -18.42 17.08 -22.78
CA VAL A 354 -19.66 17.42 -22.07
C VAL A 354 -19.36 18.33 -20.88
N ALA A 355 -18.33 17.99 -20.11
CA ALA A 355 -17.88 18.78 -18.97
C ALA A 355 -16.38 18.54 -18.72
N GLN A 356 -15.73 19.47 -18.03
CA GLN A 356 -14.36 19.31 -17.56
C GLN A 356 -14.20 19.89 -16.16
N LYS A 357 -13.33 19.27 -15.35
CA LYS A 357 -13.08 19.73 -13.99
C LYS A 357 -11.68 19.36 -13.53
N GLU A 358 -11.03 20.32 -12.88
CA GLU A 358 -9.82 20.06 -12.10
C GLU A 358 -10.19 19.46 -10.74
N ILE A 359 -9.61 18.31 -10.44
CA ILE A 359 -9.83 17.55 -9.22
C ILE A 359 -8.48 17.40 -8.51
N ILE A 360 -8.42 17.85 -7.25
CA ILE A 360 -7.24 17.64 -6.40
C ILE A 360 -7.43 16.34 -5.64
N PHE A 361 -6.73 15.29 -6.08
CA PHE A 361 -6.73 14.00 -5.40
C PHE A 361 -5.77 13.99 -4.20
N LEU A 362 -4.53 14.42 -4.44
CA LEU A 362 -3.48 14.54 -3.44
C LEU A 362 -2.81 15.90 -3.61
N VAL A 363 -2.74 16.66 -2.52
CA VAL A 363 -2.13 18.00 -2.51
C VAL A 363 -0.67 17.98 -3.01
N ARG A 364 0.05 16.87 -2.80
CA ARG A 364 1.43 16.69 -3.31
C ARG A 364 1.49 16.59 -4.85
N ILE A 365 0.49 15.99 -5.47
CA ILE A 365 0.42 15.81 -6.93
C ILE A 365 -0.09 17.09 -7.60
N GLY A 366 -1.05 17.76 -6.95
CA GLY A 366 -1.71 18.96 -7.47
C GLY A 366 -3.05 18.64 -8.14
N PRO A 367 -3.66 19.64 -8.79
CA PRO A 367 -4.89 19.45 -9.55
C PRO A 367 -4.62 18.61 -10.80
N GLU A 368 -5.50 17.66 -11.05
CA GLU A 368 -5.53 16.89 -12.29
C GLU A 368 -6.81 17.19 -13.06
N LEU A 369 -6.69 17.40 -14.36
CA LEU A 369 -7.83 17.71 -15.23
C LEU A 369 -8.53 16.42 -15.66
N PHE A 370 -9.83 16.36 -15.40
CA PHE A 370 -10.71 15.28 -15.84
C PHE A 370 -11.76 15.82 -16.81
N TYR A 371 -12.09 15.00 -17.80
CA TYR A 371 -13.11 15.28 -18.79
C TYR A 371 -14.26 14.28 -18.64
N LEU A 372 -15.49 14.77 -18.76
CA LEU A 372 -16.64 13.95 -19.12
C LEU A 372 -16.83 14.08 -20.63
N LEU A 373 -16.65 12.97 -21.32
CA LEU A 373 -16.71 12.88 -22.76
C LEU A 373 -17.93 12.08 -23.19
N LYS A 374 -18.51 12.47 -24.32
CA LYS A 374 -19.48 11.67 -25.05
C LYS A 374 -18.81 11.11 -26.29
N LEU A 375 -18.70 9.79 -26.34
CA LEU A 375 -18.10 9.08 -27.46
C LEU A 375 -19.10 8.97 -28.62
N PRO A 376 -18.63 8.94 -29.88
CA PRO A 376 -19.49 8.67 -31.02
C PRO A 376 -20.11 7.29 -30.87
N SER A 377 -21.40 7.15 -31.20
CA SER A 377 -22.19 5.95 -30.95
C SER A 377 -21.56 4.70 -31.61
N SER A 378 -21.04 3.79 -30.80
CA SER A 378 -20.89 2.37 -31.14
C SER A 378 -22.07 1.61 -30.52
N GLU A 379 -22.46 0.48 -31.10
CA GLU A 379 -23.52 -0.39 -30.56
C GLU A 379 -23.24 -0.67 -29.07
N PRO A 380 -24.22 -0.52 -28.16
CA PRO A 380 -23.97 -0.60 -26.73
C PRO A 380 -23.35 -1.95 -26.36
N ALA A 381 -22.28 -1.92 -25.57
CA ALA A 381 -21.68 -3.13 -25.01
C ALA A 381 -22.76 -3.93 -24.25
N PRO A 382 -22.87 -5.25 -24.50
CA PRO A 382 -23.79 -6.08 -23.72
C PRO A 382 -23.40 -6.03 -22.22
N PRO A 383 -24.39 -6.15 -21.33
CA PRO A 383 -24.21 -6.03 -19.88
C PRO A 383 -23.26 -7.07 -19.28
#